data_AF-K1UVY5-F1
#
_entry.id   AF-K1UVY5-F1
#
_cell.length_a   1.000
_cell.length_b   1.000
_cell.length_c   1.000
_cell.angle_alpha   90.00
_cell.angle_beta   90.00
_cell.angle_gamma   90.00
#
_symmetry.space_group_name_H-M   'P 1'
#
loop_
_entity.id
_entity.type
_entity.pdbx_description
1 polymer ?
#
loop_
_entity_poly.entity_id
_entity_poly.type
_entity_poly.pdbx_seq_one_letter_code
_entity_poly.pdbx_strand_id
1 'polypeptide(L)' 'MDKNLTALKPALVWKHFAEIAKIPRPSSHEEKIRAYVIGVAKSLGLECKEDAAQQC' A
#
# COMPACT_ATOMS: atom_id res chain seq x y z
N MET A 1 16.94 5.25 -15.50
CA MET A 1 16.69 4.13 -14.58
C MET A 1 15.44 3.39 -15.04
N ASP A 2 15.60 2.14 -15.44
CA ASP A 2 14.53 1.24 -15.86
C ASP A 2 13.62 0.93 -14.66
N LYS A 3 12.61 1.77 -14.43
CA LYS A 3 11.64 1.65 -13.33
C LYS A 3 10.59 0.56 -13.60
N ASN A 4 10.98 -0.55 -14.23
CA ASN A 4 10.07 -1.68 -14.49
C ASN A 4 10.01 -2.59 -13.25
N LEU A 5 9.55 -2.04 -12.13
CA LEU A 5 9.35 -2.82 -10.89
C LEU A 5 8.46 -4.04 -11.16
N THR A 6 7.47 -3.91 -12.06
CA THR A 6 6.58 -4.98 -12.51
C THR A 6 7.26 -6.15 -13.22
N ALA A 7 8.50 -5.99 -13.71
CA ALA A 7 9.27 -7.08 -14.34
C ALA A 7 10.00 -7.96 -13.31
N LEU A 8 10.07 -7.53 -12.05
CA LEU A 8 10.72 -8.28 -10.98
C LEU A 8 9.80 -9.40 -10.47
N LYS A 9 10.37 -10.58 -10.21
CA LYS A 9 9.63 -11.72 -9.67
C LYS A 9 9.70 -11.72 -8.14
N PRO A 10 8.59 -12.02 -7.43
CA PRO A 10 7.24 -12.30 -7.96
C PRO A 10 6.50 -11.02 -8.41
N ALA A 11 6.01 -11.02 -9.65
CA ALA A 11 5.41 -9.85 -10.30
C ALA A 11 4.19 -9.28 -9.54
N LEU A 12 3.45 -10.14 -8.82
CA LEU A 12 2.30 -9.74 -8.02
C LEU A 12 2.70 -8.79 -6.89
N VAL A 13 3.77 -9.11 -6.17
CA VAL A 13 4.28 -8.27 -5.06
C VAL A 13 4.71 -6.92 -5.60
N TRP A 14 5.45 -6.91 -6.70
CA TRP A 14 5.94 -5.68 -7.29
C TRP A 14 4.86 -4.81 -7.94
N LYS A 15 3.76 -5.41 -8.43
CA LYS A 15 2.58 -4.68 -8.87
C LYS A 15 1.95 -3.91 -7.70
N HIS A 16 1.73 -4.58 -6.56
CA HIS A 16 1.20 -3.92 -5.37
C HIS A 16 2.17 -2.88 -4.81
N PHE A 17 3.47 -3.19 -4.79
CA PHE A 17 4.50 -2.27 -4.32
C PHE A 17 4.58 -0.99 -5.19
N ALA A 18 4.48 -1.12 -6.51
CA ALA A 18 4.47 0.03 -7.42
C ALA A 18 3.26 0.95 -7.17
N GLU A 19 2.08 0.38 -6.90
CA GLU A 19 0.89 1.17 -6.57
C GLU A 19 1.05 1.88 -5.21
N ILE A 20 1.61 1.21 -4.21
CA ILE A 20 1.93 1.79 -2.90
C ILE A 20 2.96 2.91 -3.03
N ALA A 21 4.00 2.72 -3.84
CA ALA A 21 5.08 3.68 -4.04
C ALA A 21 4.64 4.95 -4.80
N LYS A 22 3.53 4.89 -5.56
CA LYS A 22 2.92 6.08 -6.16
C LYS A 22 2.22 6.97 -5.14
N ILE A 23 1.84 6.42 -3.98
CA ILE A 23 1.16 7.18 -2.93
C ILE A 23 2.24 7.91 -2.11
N PRO A 24 2.30 9.25 -2.17
CA PRO A 24 3.26 9.99 -1.37
C PRO A 24 2.93 9.80 0.11
N ARG A 25 3.87 9.23 0.88
CA ARG A 25 3.81 9.06 2.33
C ARG A 25 4.86 9.96 3.01
N PRO A 26 4.62 11.28 3.09
CA PRO A 26 5.39 12.09 4.02
C PRO A 26 5.14 11.59 5.44
N SER A 27 6.15 11.66 6.30
CA SER A 27 6.00 11.37 7.73
C SER A 27 4.77 12.14 8.27
N SER A 28 3.92 11.46 9.04
CA SER A 28 2.61 11.91 9.55
C SER A 28 1.42 11.95 8.56
N HIS A 29 1.58 11.71 7.26
CA HIS A 29 0.46 11.70 6.28
C HIS A 29 0.17 10.31 5.72
N GLU A 30 -0.07 9.36 6.61
CA GLU A 30 -0.24 7.95 6.26
C GLU A 30 -1.70 7.55 5.97
N GLU A 31 -2.64 8.48 6.14
CA GLU A 31 -4.07 8.25 5.92
C GLU A 31 -4.36 7.75 4.51
N LYS A 32 -3.68 8.30 3.49
CA LYS A 32 -3.88 7.92 2.08
C LYS A 32 -3.46 6.48 1.79
N ILE A 33 -2.30 6.06 2.29
CA ILE A 33 -1.83 4.69 2.07
C ILE A 33 -2.68 3.69 2.85
N ARG A 34 -3.19 4.09 4.01
CA ARG A 34 -4.04 3.24 4.82
C ARG A 34 -5.41 3.00 4.19
N ALA A 35 -6.05 4.06 3.71
CA ALA A 35 -7.30 3.97 2.97
C ALA A 35 -7.14 3.06 1.73
N TYR A 36 -5.98 3.13 1.06
CA TYR A 36 -5.65 2.23 -0.04
C TYR A 36 -5.54 0.76 0.42
N VAL A 37 -4.80 0.47 1.50
CA VAL A 37 -4.63 -0.90 2.01
C VAL A 37 -5.97 -1.50 2.46
N ILE A 38 -6.80 -0.73 3.17
CA ILE A 38 -8.14 -1.16 3.58
C ILE A 38 -9.03 -1.38 2.37
N GLY A 39 -8.96 -0.50 1.37
CA GLY A 39 -9.69 -0.66 0.11
C GLY A 39 -9.31 -1.96 -0.61
N VAL A 40 -8.00 -2.24 -0.73
CA VAL A 40 -7.50 -3.48 -1.33
C VAL A 40 -7.99 -4.70 -0.56
N ALA A 41 -7.88 -4.68 0.76
CA ALA A 41 -8.30 -5.80 1.58
C ALA A 41 -9.82 -6.01 1.57
N LYS A 42 -10.64 -4.94 1.55
CA LYS A 42 -12.09 -5.02 1.30
C LYS A 42 -12.43 -5.61 -0.07
N SER A 43 -11.73 -5.18 -1.13
CA SER A 43 -11.90 -5.75 -2.48
C SER A 43 -11.53 -7.23 -2.55
N LEU A 44 -10.62 -7.68 -1.69
CA LEU A 44 -10.23 -9.09 -1.54
C LEU A 44 -11.14 -9.86 -0.57
N GLY A 45 -12.12 -9.22 0.07
CA GLY A 45 -12.99 -9.83 1.07
C GLY A 45 -12.28 -10.19 2.39
N LEU A 46 -11.15 -9.54 2.69
CA LEU A 46 -10.35 -9.78 3.89
C LEU A 46 -10.82 -8.90 5.06
N GLU A 47 -10.81 -9.48 6.26
CA GLU A 47 -11.04 -8.73 7.49
C GLU A 47 -9.90 -7.74 7.74
N CYS A 48 -10.25 -6.47 7.91
CA CYS A 48 -9.30 -5.37 8.16
C CYS A 48 -9.56 -4.80 9.56
N LYS A 49 -8.51 -4.60 10.35
CA LYS A 49 -8.55 -3.84 11.60
C LYS A 49 -7.51 -2.75 11.56
N GLU A 50 -7.90 -1.54 11.96
CA GLU A 50 -6.99 -0.43 12.20
C GLU A 50 -6.74 -0.34 13.70
N ASP A 51 -5.47 -0.25 14.09
CA ASP A 51 -5.09 -0.06 15.49
C ASP A 51 -4.95 1.44 15.80
N ALA A 52 -5.17 1.79 17.08
CA ALA A 52 -5.19 3.16 17.59
C ALA A 52 -3.80 3.81 17.73
N ALA A 53 -2.72 3.10 17.37
CA ALA A 53 -1.32 3.51 17.54
C ALA A 53 -0.86 4.73 16.69
N GLN A 54 -1.77 5.60 16.27
CA GLN A 54 -1.50 6.76 15.42
C GLN A 54 -1.20 8.05 16.18
N GLN A 55 -1.13 7.97 17.51
CA GLN A 55 -0.87 9.10 18.38
C GLN A 55 0.40 8.85 19.19
N CYS A 56 1.55 8.98 18.53
CA CYS A 56 2.83 9.30 19.15
C CYS A 56 3.60 10.22 18.20
#